data_AF-A0A139NUD4-F1
#
_entry.id   AF-A0A139NUD4-F1
#
_cell.length_a   1.000
_cell.length_b   1.000
_cell.length_c   1.000
_cell.angle_alpha   90.00
_cell.angle_beta   90.00
_cell.angle_gamma   90.00
#
_symmetry.space_group_name_H-M   'P 1'
#
loop_
_entity.id
_entity.type
_entity.pdbx_description
1 polymer ?
#
loop_
_entity_poly.entity_id
_entity_poly.type
_entity_poly.pdbx_seq_one_letter_code
_entity_poly.pdbx_strand_id
1 'polypeptide(L)'
;MVRTFKDIFISEKMEMPDINGVKRVQNFNSNFSVEFILDDESRDFLKKNLPIVGVIYEPTLKKFAENIIILNRQKHRVSDAPRISLMNKPIYQGYKGTSFYTSIIEA
;
A
#
# COMPACT_ATOMS: atom_id res chain seq x y z
N MET A 1 -0.59 15.00 13.90
CA MET A 1 -1.78 14.25 14.43
C MET A 1 -1.80 12.90 13.72
N VAL A 2 -1.89 11.79 14.45
CA VAL A 2 -1.90 10.45 13.82
C VAL A 2 -3.22 10.25 13.10
N ARG A 3 -3.16 9.87 11.82
CA ARG A 3 -4.33 9.69 10.95
C ARG A 3 -4.71 8.22 10.85
N THR A 4 -5.98 7.93 10.57
CA THR A 4 -6.43 6.54 10.33
C THR A 4 -6.02 6.10 8.92
N PHE A 5 -5.86 4.79 8.70
CA PHE A 5 -5.52 4.26 7.38
C PHE A 5 -6.52 4.71 6.31
N LYS A 6 -7.83 4.63 6.59
CA LYS A 6 -8.88 5.02 5.65
C LYS A 6 -8.81 6.50 5.28
N ASP A 7 -8.54 7.38 6.24
CA ASP A 7 -8.37 8.81 5.99
C ASP A 7 -7.13 9.10 5.13
N ILE A 8 -5.99 8.49 5.46
CA ILE A 8 -4.76 8.56 4.65
C ILE A 8 -5.06 8.11 3.22
N PHE A 9 -5.70 6.95 3.05
CA PHE A 9 -6.00 6.36 1.75
C PHE A 9 -6.86 7.29 0.88
N ILE A 10 -7.95 7.84 1.44
CA ILE A 10 -8.89 8.70 0.71
C ILE A 10 -8.25 10.04 0.38
N SER A 11 -7.61 10.69 1.36
CA SER A 11 -7.03 12.02 1.18
C SER A 11 -5.87 12.05 0.18
N GLU A 12 -5.02 11.03 0.19
CA GLU A 12 -3.88 10.91 -0.72
C GLU A 12 -4.27 10.25 -2.05
N LYS A 13 -5.56 9.97 -2.27
CA LYS A 13 -6.09 9.33 -3.49
C LYS A 13 -5.32 8.06 -3.84
N MET A 14 -5.10 7.21 -2.84
CA MET A 14 -4.31 5.99 -2.97
C MET A 14 -5.03 4.93 -3.79
N GLU A 15 -4.24 4.01 -4.35
CA GLU A 15 -4.72 2.82 -5.03
C GLU A 15 -4.65 1.60 -4.11
N MET A 16 -5.58 0.66 -4.32
CA MET A 16 -5.64 -0.65 -3.66
C MET A 16 -4.90 -1.69 -4.53
N PRO A 17 -4.29 -2.75 -3.95
CA PRO A 17 -3.79 -3.83 -4.78
C PRO A 17 -4.92 -4.62 -5.43
N ASP A 18 -4.70 -5.02 -6.68
CA ASP A 18 -5.58 -5.93 -7.41
C ASP A 18 -5.12 -7.40 -7.28
N ILE A 19 -5.72 -8.30 -8.06
CA ILE A 19 -5.36 -9.73 -8.07
C ILE A 19 -3.89 -9.98 -8.44
N ASN A 20 -3.28 -9.09 -9.24
CA ASN A 20 -1.87 -9.17 -9.63
C ASN A 20 -0.96 -8.60 -8.53
N GLY A 21 -1.42 -7.54 -7.87
CA GLY A 21 -0.67 -6.79 -6.88
C GLY A 21 -0.71 -7.37 -5.47
N VAL A 22 -1.79 -8.04 -5.07
CA VAL A 22 -2.05 -8.40 -3.65
C VAL A 22 -0.92 -9.23 -3.03
N LYS A 23 -0.42 -10.26 -3.73
CA LYS A 23 0.71 -11.07 -3.24
C LYS A 23 2.02 -10.27 -3.21
N ARG A 24 2.21 -9.34 -4.14
CA ARG A 24 3.41 -8.48 -4.21
C ARG A 24 3.42 -7.48 -3.06
N VAL A 25 2.27 -6.88 -2.76
CA VAL A 25 2.07 -5.99 -1.61
C VAL A 25 2.26 -6.75 -0.29
N GLN A 26 1.71 -7.96 -0.15
CA GLN A 26 1.88 -8.76 1.08
C GLN A 26 3.35 -9.10 1.37
N ASN A 27 4.09 -9.45 0.32
CA ASN A 27 5.50 -9.87 0.41
C ASN A 27 6.49 -8.70 0.46
N PHE A 28 6.02 -7.47 0.24
CA PHE A 28 6.86 -6.29 0.36
C PHE A 28 7.31 -6.13 1.81
N ASN A 29 8.62 -5.99 2.00
CA ASN A 29 9.24 -5.72 3.27
C ASN A 29 10.02 -4.41 3.14
N SER A 30 9.60 -3.41 3.91
CA SER A 30 10.24 -2.11 3.98
C SER A 30 11.06 -2.03 5.26
N ASN A 31 12.21 -1.35 5.21
CA ASN A 31 12.93 -0.96 6.42
C ASN A 31 12.33 0.30 7.08
N PHE A 32 11.34 0.91 6.42
CA PHE A 32 10.62 2.08 6.90
C PHE A 32 9.24 1.65 7.40
N SER A 33 8.83 2.22 8.53
CA SER A 33 7.48 2.09 9.06
C SER A 33 6.74 3.41 8.92
N VAL A 34 5.42 3.35 8.80
CA VAL A 34 4.56 4.55 8.76
C VAL A 34 3.67 4.53 9.99
N GLU A 35 3.58 5.69 10.66
CA GLU A 35 2.67 5.86 11.77
C GLU A 35 1.24 6.10 11.26
N PHE A 36 0.31 5.24 11.66
CA PHE A 36 -1.12 5.36 11.36
C PHE A 36 -1.94 4.55 12.37
N ILE A 37 -3.24 4.86 12.46
CA ILE A 37 -4.21 4.11 13.25
C ILE A 37 -4.97 3.15 12.33
N LEU A 38 -5.00 1.87 12.70
CA LEU A 38 -5.88 0.87 12.09
C LEU A 38 -7.10 0.67 12.99
N ASP A 39 -8.11 1.52 12.80
CA ASP A 39 -9.40 1.45 13.49
C ASP A 39 -10.37 0.48 12.82
N ASP A 40 -11.54 0.26 13.42
CA ASP A 40 -12.53 -0.69 12.92
C ASP A 40 -13.00 -0.34 11.51
N GLU A 41 -13.22 0.95 11.21
CA GLU A 41 -13.59 1.38 9.86
C GLU A 41 -12.51 1.09 8.82
N SER A 42 -11.23 1.29 9.18
CA SER A 42 -10.11 0.97 8.28
C SER A 42 -9.97 -0.53 8.07
N ARG A 43 -10.21 -1.35 9.09
CA ARG A 43 -10.22 -2.82 8.98
C ARG A 43 -11.30 -3.28 8.02
N ASP A 44 -12.52 -2.80 8.20
CA ASP A 44 -13.65 -3.17 7.35
C ASP A 44 -13.44 -2.69 5.91
N PHE A 45 -12.90 -1.49 5.74
CA PHE A 45 -12.53 -0.96 4.44
C PHE A 45 -11.47 -1.84 3.74
N LEU A 46 -10.42 -2.28 4.43
CA LEU A 46 -9.43 -3.17 3.85
C LEU A 46 -10.02 -4.54 3.49
N LYS A 47 -10.76 -5.17 4.41
CA LYS A 47 -11.37 -6.49 4.19
C LYS A 47 -12.33 -6.48 3.00
N LYS A 48 -13.04 -5.38 2.78
CA LYS A 48 -13.98 -5.23 1.64
C LYS A 48 -13.27 -5.05 0.30
N ASN A 49 -12.08 -4.45 0.27
CA ASN A 49 -11.42 -4.05 -0.97
C ASN A 49 -10.22 -4.93 -1.35
N LEU A 50 -9.63 -5.69 -0.42
CA LEU A 50 -8.55 -6.62 -0.72
C LEU A 50 -9.09 -7.85 -1.46
N PRO A 51 -8.50 -8.25 -2.59
CA PRO A 51 -8.94 -9.42 -3.36
C PRO A 51 -8.39 -10.72 -2.73
N ILE A 52 -8.75 -10.98 -1.48
CA ILE A 52 -8.32 -12.15 -0.69
C ILE A 52 -9.54 -12.97 -0.33
N VAL A 53 -9.48 -14.27 -0.61
CA VAL A 53 -10.51 -15.23 -0.22
C VAL A 53 -10.12 -15.86 1.12
N GLY A 54 -11.03 -15.81 2.10
CA GLY A 54 -10.86 -16.45 3.40
C GLY A 54 -10.57 -15.48 4.55
N VAL A 55 -10.11 -16.04 5.67
CA VAL A 55 -9.84 -15.27 6.90
C VAL A 55 -8.49 -14.56 6.80
N ILE A 56 -8.49 -13.25 7.01
CA ILE A 56 -7.27 -12.43 7.13
C ILE A 56 -7.04 -12.12 8.60
N TYR A 57 -5.88 -12.50 9.12
CA TYR A 57 -5.50 -12.20 10.49
C TYR A 57 -5.05 -10.74 10.65
N GLU A 58 -5.25 -10.19 11.85
CA GLU A 58 -4.93 -8.80 12.19
C GLU A 58 -3.47 -8.40 11.84
N PRO A 59 -2.43 -9.22 12.11
CA PRO A 59 -1.06 -8.85 11.74
C PRO A 59 -0.87 -8.72 10.23
N THR A 60 -1.54 -9.58 9.46
CA THR A 60 -1.50 -9.54 7.99
C THR A 60 -2.24 -8.29 7.48
N LEU A 61 -3.38 -7.97 8.07
CA LEU A 61 -4.17 -6.78 7.70
C LEU A 61 -3.40 -5.49 7.98
N LYS A 62 -2.72 -5.40 9.13
CA LYS A 62 -1.85 -4.26 9.47
C LYS A 62 -0.68 -4.13 8.50
N LYS A 63 -0.06 -5.26 8.12
CA LYS A 63 1.02 -5.26 7.11
C LYS A 63 0.51 -4.76 5.75
N PHE A 64 -0.68 -5.17 5.34
CA PHE A 64 -1.29 -4.64 4.10
C PHE A 64 -1.50 -3.14 4.18
N ALA A 65 -2.10 -2.64 5.27
CA ALA A 65 -2.34 -1.22 5.46
C ALA A 65 -1.05 -0.39 5.32
N GLU A 66 0.00 -0.81 6.03
CA GLU A 66 1.30 -0.14 5.99
C GLU A 66 1.94 -0.18 4.60
N ASN A 67 1.95 -1.37 3.96
CA ASN A 67 2.53 -1.53 2.63
C ASN A 67 1.76 -0.74 1.57
N ILE A 68 0.44 -0.66 1.65
CA ILE A 68 -0.38 0.17 0.75
C ILE A 68 0.06 1.63 0.84
N ILE A 69 0.22 2.17 2.05
CA ILE A 69 0.66 3.55 2.23
C ILE A 69 2.05 3.76 1.63
N ILE A 70 3.02 2.91 1.99
CA ILE A 70 4.41 3.04 1.52
C ILE A 70 4.48 2.96 -0.01
N LEU A 71 3.80 1.98 -0.62
CA LEU A 71 3.88 1.73 -2.06
C LEU A 71 3.13 2.77 -2.88
N ASN A 72 2.12 3.44 -2.33
CA ASN A 72 1.48 4.58 -2.99
C ASN A 72 2.37 5.83 -2.98
N ARG A 73 3.11 6.05 -1.88
CA ARG A 73 4.06 7.16 -1.73
C ARG A 73 5.40 6.93 -2.42
N GLN A 74 5.73 5.70 -2.79
CA GLN A 74 6.89 5.42 -3.64
C GLN A 74 6.54 5.64 -5.10
N LYS A 75 7.20 6.60 -5.74
CA LYS A 75 7.02 6.94 -7.16
C LYS A 75 8.18 6.43 -7.98
N HIS A 76 7.88 5.87 -9.14
CA HIS A 76 8.89 5.43 -10.10
C HIS A 76 9.58 6.64 -10.74
N ARG A 77 10.91 6.69 -10.71
CA ARG A 77 11.69 7.88 -11.13
C ARG A 77 11.43 8.31 -12.59
N VAL A 78 11.14 7.37 -13.48
CA VAL A 78 10.99 7.67 -14.92
C VAL A 78 9.54 8.00 -15.28
N SER A 79 8.57 7.26 -14.74
CA SER A 79 7.17 7.38 -15.16
C SER A 79 6.28 8.11 -14.15
N ASP A 80 6.84 8.48 -13.01
CA ASP A 80 6.14 9.06 -11.84
C ASP A 80 4.94 8.24 -11.31
N ALA A 81 4.83 7.00 -11.77
CA ALA A 81 3.75 6.11 -11.36
C ALA A 81 3.96 5.66 -9.92
N PRO A 82 2.89 5.58 -9.09
CA PRO A 82 2.96 4.89 -7.82
C PRO A 82 3.48 3.46 -8.01
N ARG A 83 4.30 3.00 -7.07
CA ARG A 83 4.84 1.65 -7.11
C ARG A 83 3.73 0.61 -7.05
N ILE A 84 2.65 0.89 -6.32
CA ILE A 84 1.48 0.00 -6.28
C ILE A 84 0.82 -0.15 -7.66
N SER A 85 0.70 0.91 -8.45
CA SER A 85 0.15 0.86 -9.81
C SER A 85 0.99 -0.03 -10.72
N LEU A 86 2.32 0.03 -10.56
CA LEU A 86 3.24 -0.86 -11.28
C LEU A 86 3.09 -2.31 -10.79
N MET A 87 2.89 -2.53 -9.49
CA MET A 87 2.66 -3.86 -8.92
C MET A 87 1.31 -4.45 -9.32
N ASN A 88 0.31 -3.64 -9.67
CA ASN A 88 -0.98 -4.10 -10.18
C ASN A 88 -0.92 -4.52 -11.66
N LYS A 89 0.15 -4.20 -12.39
CA LYS A 89 0.31 -4.68 -13.78
C LYS A 89 0.42 -6.20 -13.81
N PRO A 90 -0.14 -6.90 -14.82
CA PRO A 90 0.03 -8.34 -14.97
C PRO A 90 1.51 -8.76 -14.91
N ILE A 91 2.36 -8.01 -15.60
CA ILE A 91 3.81 -8.17 -15.59
C ILE A 91 4.46 -7.05 -14.77
N TYR A 92 5.03 -7.40 -13.62
CA TYR A 92 5.88 -6.51 -12.84
C TYR A 92 7.35 -6.79 -13.17
N GLN A 93 8.05 -5.78 -13.68
CA GLN A 93 9.42 -5.92 -14.21
C GLN A 93 10.50 -6.11 -13.14
N GLY A 94 10.14 -6.34 -11.88
CA GLY A 94 11.12 -6.54 -10.80
C GLY A 94 11.97 -5.30 -10.52
N TYR A 95 11.38 -4.10 -10.61
CA TYR A 95 12.09 -2.84 -10.40
C TYR A 95 12.88 -2.84 -9.08
N LYS A 96 14.15 -2.41 -9.16
CA LYS A 96 15.04 -2.27 -8.00
C LYS A 96 14.54 -1.14 -7.10
N GLY A 97 14.88 -1.18 -5.81
CA GLY A 97 14.52 -0.11 -4.88
C GLY A 97 15.01 1.27 -5.32
N THR A 98 16.18 1.35 -5.96
CA THR A 98 16.75 2.59 -6.51
C THR A 98 15.95 3.21 -7.65
N SER A 99 15.07 2.43 -8.29
CA SER A 99 14.14 2.91 -9.32
C SER A 99 13.03 3.80 -8.76
N PHE A 100 12.91 3.89 -7.43
CA PHE A 100 11.86 4.65 -6.75
C PHE A 100 12.44 5.79 -5.91
N TYR A 101 11.59 6.79 -5.69
CA TYR A 101 11.79 7.83 -4.68
C TYR A 101 10.50 7.97 -3.86
N THR A 102 10.59 8.45 -2.62
CA THR A 102 9.40 8.65 -1.78
C THR A 102 8.90 10.07 -1.99
N SER A 103 7.67 10.23 -2.47
CA SER A 103 6.95 11.50 -2.45
C SER A 103 6.36 11.68 -1.05
N ILE A 104 7.14 12.22 -0.11
CA ILE A 104 6.58 12.64 1.17
C ILE A 104 5.89 13.98 0.91
N ILE A 105 4.57 14.03 1.04
CA ILE A 105 3.89 15.29 1.34
C ILE A 105 3.98 15.41 2.85
N GLU A 106 4.79 16.35 3.35
CA GLU A 106 4.84 16.67 4.78
C GLU A 106 3.41 16.96 5.26
N ALA A 107 3.03 16.36 6.39
CA ALA A 107 1.78 16.64 7.09
C ALA A 107 1.96 17.82 8.04
#